data_AF-A0A8T1LUJ1-F1
#
_entry.id   AF-A0A8T1LUJ1-F1
#
_cell.length_a   1.000
_cell.length_b   1.000
_cell.length_c   1.000
_cell.angle_alpha   90.00
_cell.angle_beta   90.00
_cell.angle_gamma   90.00
#
_symmetry.space_group_name_H-M   'P 1'
#
loop_
_entity.id
_entity.type
_entity.pdbx_description
1 polymer ?
#
loop_
_entity_poly.entity_id
_entity_poly.type
_entity_poly.pdbx_seq_one_letter_code
_entity_poly.pdbx_strand_id
1 'polypeptide(L)' 'MARPLSNLVEKDAPWCWEVEHDEALQAVKESLLRAPILALPDPDRPFSVVCDASDFAIG' A
#
# COMPACT_ATOMS: atom_id res chain seq x y z
N MET A 1 0.86 8.93 4.72
CA MET A 1 2.13 8.21 4.44
C MET A 1 2.57 8.37 2.99
N ALA A 2 1.76 8.04 1.98
CA ALA A 2 2.22 8.05 0.57
C ALA A 2 2.19 9.41 -0.16
N ARG A 3 1.60 10.47 0.41
CA ARG A 3 1.43 11.77 -0.29
C ARG A 3 2.74 12.38 -0.82
N PRO A 4 3.87 12.37 -0.07
CA PRO A 4 5.15 12.82 -0.61
C PRO A 4 5.54 12.03 -1.88
N LEU A 5 5.34 10.72 -1.88
CA LEU A 5 5.59 9.87 -3.06
C LEU A 5 4.65 10.19 -4.22
N SER A 6 3.39 10.52 -3.95
CA SER A 6 2.43 10.92 -4.99
C SER A 6 2.81 12.23 -5.67
N ASN A 7 3.37 13.19 -4.93
CA ASN A 7 3.82 14.47 -5.48
C ASN A 7 4.95 14.31 -6.51
N LEU A 8 5.79 13.27 -6.37
CA LEU A 8 6.85 12.95 -7.33
C LEU A 8 6.32 12.53 -8.71
N VAL A 9 5.06 12.07 -8.79
CA VAL A 9 4.45 11.54 -10.02
C VAL A 9 3.48 12.57 -10.63
N GLU A 10 3.37 13.76 -10.04
CA GLU A 10 2.51 14.82 -10.55
C GLU A 10 3.06 15.37 -11.88
N LYS A 11 2.15 15.68 -12.80
CA LYS A 11 2.52 16.19 -14.12
C LYS A 11 3.24 17.53 -13.96
N ASP A 12 4.35 17.68 -14.67
CA ASP A 12 5.19 18.89 -14.68
C ASP A 12 5.87 19.20 -13.32
N ALA A 13 5.79 18.29 -12.33
CA ALA A 13 6.54 18.41 -11.09
C ALA A 13 8.02 18.03 -11.32
N PRO A 14 8.98 18.81 -10.78
CA PRO A 14 10.37 18.43 -10.81
C PRO A 14 10.57 17.17 -9.95
N TRP A 15 11.24 16.17 -10.51
CA TRP A 15 11.61 14.99 -9.74
C TRP A 15 12.75 15.35 -8.77
N CYS A 16 12.42 15.57 -7.50
CA CYS A 16 13.40 15.77 -6.42
C CYS A 16 13.18 14.76 -5.30
N TRP A 17 14.22 14.00 -4.97
CA TRP A 17 14.16 13.05 -3.86
C TRP A 17 14.70 13.72 -2.59
N GLU A 18 13.83 13.88 -1.60
CA GLU A 18 14.12 14.54 -0.33
C GLU A 18 13.83 13.61 0.86
N VAL A 19 14.23 14.03 2.06
CA VAL A 19 14.10 13.22 3.30
C VAL A 19 12.66 12.76 3.52
N GLU A 20 11.67 13.61 3.28
CA GLU A 20 10.25 13.30 3.44
C GLU A 20 9.77 12.16 2.52
N HIS A 21 10.42 11.99 1.36
CA HIS A 21 10.13 10.90 0.43
C HIS A 21 10.72 9.58 0.91
N ASP A 22 11.93 9.60 1.46
CA ASP A 22 12.54 8.41 2.04
C ASP A 22 11.75 7.93 3.26
N GLU A 23 11.39 8.83 4.16
CA GLU A 23 10.55 8.53 5.32
C GLU A 23 9.18 7.94 4.90
N ALA A 24 8.54 8.53 3.88
CA ALA A 24 7.30 8.01 3.33
C ALA A 24 7.45 6.59 2.77
N LEU A 25 8.55 6.31 2.06
CA LEU A 25 8.83 4.99 1.52
C LEU A 25 9.14 3.95 2.62
N GLN A 26 9.92 4.33 3.63
CA GLN A 26 10.21 3.44 4.76
C GLN A 26 8.94 3.11 5.56
N ALA A 27 8.08 4.09 5.82
CA ALA A 27 6.81 3.86 6.49
C ALA A 27 5.91 2.85 5.74
N VAL A 28 5.88 2.91 4.40
CA VAL A 28 5.14 1.94 3.58
C VAL A 28 5.77 0.55 3.69
N LYS A 29 7.10 0.44 3.61
CA LYS A 29 7.80 -0.84 3.78
C LYS A 29 7.54 -1.45 5.16
N GLU A 30 7.63 -0.67 6.23
CA GLU A 30 7.31 -1.13 7.58
C GLU A 30 5.87 -1.61 7.70
N SER A 31 4.92 -0.88 7.12
CA SER A 31 3.50 -1.27 7.11
C SER A 31 3.30 -2.62 6.42
N LEU A 32 3.94 -2.84 5.26
CA LEU A 32 3.87 -4.10 4.53
C LEU A 32 4.54 -5.25 5.29
N LEU A 33 5.66 -5.00 5.97
CA LEU A 33 6.35 -5.99 6.80
C LEU A 33 5.56 -6.37 8.06
N ARG A 34 4.76 -5.43 8.59
CA ARG A 34 3.90 -5.64 9.77
C ARG A 34 2.52 -6.16 9.43
N ALA A 35 2.09 -6.07 8.17
CA ALA A 35 0.84 -6.65 7.74
C ALA A 35 0.89 -8.16 8.06
N PRO A 36 -0.16 -8.73 8.67
CA PRO A 36 -0.16 -10.15 8.99
C PRO A 36 -0.01 -10.92 7.68
N ILE A 37 1.17 -11.51 7.48
CA ILE A 37 1.44 -12.47 6.42
C ILE A 37 0.31 -13.48 6.48
N LEU A 38 -0.51 -13.51 5.42
CA LEU A 38 -1.60 -14.45 5.14
C LEU A 38 -1.65 -15.59 6.16
N ALA A 39 -2.30 -15.34 7.30
CA ALA A 39 -2.42 -16.35 8.34
C ALA A 39 -3.16 -17.53 7.72
N LEU A 40 -2.68 -18.75 7.99
CA LEU A 40 -3.38 -19.94 7.53
C LEU A 40 -4.82 -19.85 8.01
N PRO A 41 -5.80 -20.03 7.11
CA PRO A 41 -7.18 -19.89 7.48
C PRO A 41 -7.56 -20.91 8.55
N ASP A 42 -8.13 -20.43 9.65
CA ASP A 42 -8.64 -21.25 10.76
C ASP A 42 -10.02 -21.80 10.38
N PRO A 43 -10.18 -23.13 10.19
CA PRO A 43 -11.45 -23.72 9.75
C PRO A 43 -12.57 -23.60 10.79
N ASP A 44 -12.24 -23.33 12.06
CA ASP A 44 -13.22 -23.17 13.14
C ASP A 44 -13.73 -21.72 13.26
N ARG A 45 -13.23 -20.79 12.43
CA ARG A 45 -13.65 -19.38 12.41
C ARG A 45 -14.46 -19.04 11.16
N PRO A 46 -15.41 -18.11 11.25
CA PRO A 46 -16.12 -17.62 10.08
C PRO A 46 -15.17 -16.86 9.15
N PHE A 47 -15.30 -17.13 7.85
CA PHE A 47 -14.56 -16.43 6.80
C PHE A 47 -15.34 -15.21 6.33
N SER A 48 -14.63 -14.12 6.07
CA SER A 48 -15.19 -12.92 5.43
C SER A 48 -14.49 -12.72 4.09
N VAL A 49 -15.24 -12.83 3.00
CA VAL A 49 -14.75 -12.52 1.65
C VAL A 49 -15.06 -11.07 1.36
N VAL A 50 -14.02 -10.27 1.14
CA VAL A 50 -14.15 -8.90 0.67
C VAL A 50 -13.73 -8.90 -0.79
N CYS A 51 -14.68 -8.63 -1.68
CA CYS A 51 -14.43 -8.54 -3.11
C CYS A 51 -14.42 -7.07 -3.51
N ASP A 52 -13.37 -6.65 -4.21
CA ASP A 52 -13.35 -5.34 -4.85
C ASP A 52 -14.15 -5.44 -6.16
N ALA A 53 -15.22 -4.66 -6.27
CA ALA A 53 -16.04 -4.58 -7.48
C ALA A 53 -15.57 -3.40 -8.34
N SER A 54 -14.28 -3.36 -8.66
CA SER A 54 -13.76 -2.39 -9.63
C SER A 54 -14.09 -2.85 -11.05
N ASP A 55 -14.66 -1.93 -11.84
CA ASP A 55 -15.11 -2.16 -13.23
C ASP A 55 -13.95 -2.52 -14.18
N PHE A 56 -12.71 -2.25 -13.75
CA PHE A 56 -11.48 -2.70 -14.37
C PHE A 56 -10.79 -3.71 -13.44
N ALA A 57 -11.15 -4.98 -13.59
CA ALA A 57 -10.50 -6.05 -12.86
C ALA A 57 -9.00 -6.14 -13.22
N ILE A 58 -8.13 -5.83 -12.26
CA ILE A 58 -6.76 -6.34 -12.20
C ILE A 58 -6.68 -7.25 -10.98
N GLY A 59 -7.52 -8.29 -10.99
CA GLY A 59 -7.47 -9.38 -10.02
C GLY A 59 -6.45 -10.42 -10.44
#